data_AF-X6LMP8-F1
#
_entry.id   AF-X6LMP8-F1
#
_cell.length_a   1.000
_cell.length_b   1.000
_cell.length_c   1.000
_cell.angle_alpha   90.00
_cell.angle_beta   90.00
_cell.angle_gamma   90.00
#
_symmetry.space_group_name_H-M   'P 1'
#
loop_
_entity.id
_entity.type
_entity.pdbx_description
1 polymer ?
#
loop_
_entity_poly.entity_id
_entity_poly.type
_entity_poly.pdbx_seq_one_letter_code
_entity_poly.pdbx_strand_id
1 'polypeptide(L)'
;MPSTKNELLSPWQLFVIVQSLIQNNSDQNNNTVRKVLQRDLQGHYCQNLSKLQLVFLLPCINYLSFLVKDNSLTSSFPNKFRDSNTSDGKYDDLDKKFISILDTDFALRKAGNDAAAHLQRHNAERYVIQLLQHYPEESQSVLKFLFAQSEEIWNNICQFDNGDKCWQVMCVSFRNDFSTWNKFIERLQIVKIFEDDKVRVTFFKNFNVNSTFQQLVTTSPEQLFNFFAFVQKQCIM
;
A
#
# COMPACT_ATOMS: atom_id res chain seq x y z
N MET A 1 -30.02 -31.36 16.78
CA MET A 1 -28.80 -31.11 15.98
C MET A 1 -28.50 -29.63 16.04
N PRO A 2 -27.32 -29.20 16.49
CA PRO A 2 -26.98 -27.78 16.48
C PRO A 2 -26.78 -27.35 15.03
N SER A 3 -27.47 -26.29 14.62
CA SER A 3 -27.21 -25.62 13.35
C SER A 3 -25.84 -24.97 13.45
N THR A 4 -24.83 -25.57 12.82
CA THR A 4 -23.56 -24.90 12.55
C THR A 4 -23.86 -23.73 11.63
N LYS A 5 -24.08 -22.54 12.21
CA LYS A 5 -23.90 -21.28 11.49
C LYS A 5 -22.50 -21.38 10.89
N ASN A 6 -22.41 -21.40 9.56
CA ASN A 6 -21.13 -21.29 8.86
C ASN A 6 -20.58 -19.90 9.17
N GLU A 7 -19.82 -19.78 10.25
CA GLU A 7 -19.12 -18.54 10.60
C GLU A 7 -18.07 -18.28 9.51
N LEU A 8 -18.14 -17.08 8.94
CA LEU A 8 -17.16 -16.60 7.97
C LEU A 8 -15.84 -16.37 8.69
N LEU A 9 -14.74 -16.78 8.07
CA LEU A 9 -13.42 -16.44 8.57
C LEU A 9 -13.24 -14.91 8.51
N SER A 10 -12.60 -14.33 9.53
CA SER A 10 -12.29 -12.89 9.51
C SER A 10 -11.37 -12.52 8.34
N PRO A 11 -11.37 -11.25 7.90
CA PRO A 11 -10.47 -10.79 6.85
C PRO A 11 -8.99 -11.13 7.07
N TRP A 12 -8.52 -10.99 8.32
CA TRP A 12 -7.14 -11.32 8.68
C TRP A 12 -6.86 -12.83 8.62
N GLN A 13 -7.81 -13.67 9.03
CA GLN A 13 -7.64 -15.12 8.93
C GLN A 13 -7.57 -15.58 7.47
N LEU A 14 -8.39 -14.99 6.59
CA LEU A 14 -8.32 -15.27 5.14
C LEU A 14 -6.96 -14.87 4.56
N PHE A 15 -6.44 -13.70 4.96
CA PHE A 15 -5.10 -13.26 4.59
C PHE A 15 -4.01 -14.26 5.02
N VAL A 16 -4.02 -14.70 6.29
CA VAL A 16 -3.02 -15.64 6.82
C VAL A 16 -3.03 -16.97 6.06
N ILE A 17 -4.21 -17.45 5.64
CA ILE A 17 -4.32 -18.65 4.80
C ILE A 17 -3.59 -18.44 3.47
N VAL A 18 -3.85 -17.33 2.77
CA VAL A 18 -3.22 -17.02 1.47
C VAL A 18 -1.71 -16.83 1.63
N GLN A 19 -1.28 -16.10 2.65
CA GLN A 19 0.13 -15.93 2.98
C GLN A 19 0.84 -17.28 3.17
N SER A 20 0.23 -18.19 3.95
CA SER A 20 0.79 -19.52 4.21
C SER A 20 0.91 -20.35 2.93
N LEU A 21 -0.04 -20.25 2.01
CA LEU A 21 0.00 -20.98 0.74
C LEU A 21 1.11 -20.50 -0.18
N ILE A 22 1.31 -19.17 -0.24
CA ILE A 22 2.38 -18.55 -1.02
C ILE A 22 3.75 -18.92 -0.43
N GLN A 23 3.91 -18.85 0.90
CA GLN A 23 5.19 -19.14 1.56
C GLN A 23 5.60 -20.61 1.46
N ASN A 24 4.65 -21.54 1.49
CA ASN A 24 4.94 -22.98 1.49
C ASN A 24 5.13 -23.57 0.07
N ASN A 25 5.02 -22.77 -1.00
CA ASN A 25 4.97 -23.26 -2.39
C ASN A 25 3.97 -24.43 -2.57
N SER A 26 2.94 -24.50 -1.72
CA SER A 26 1.90 -25.52 -1.82
C SER A 26 1.16 -25.34 -3.14
N ASP A 27 0.59 -26.42 -3.69
CA ASP A 27 -0.23 -26.36 -4.90
C ASP A 27 -1.16 -25.15 -4.85
N GLN A 28 -0.81 -24.11 -5.62
CA GLN A 28 -1.54 -22.84 -5.67
C GLN A 28 -2.98 -23.04 -6.17
N ASN A 29 -3.30 -24.24 -6.63
CA ASN A 29 -4.61 -24.68 -7.06
C ASN A 29 -5.31 -25.62 -6.05
N ASN A 30 -5.17 -25.36 -4.74
CA ASN A 30 -5.95 -26.07 -3.73
C ASN A 30 -7.45 -25.71 -3.87
N ASN A 31 -8.21 -26.58 -4.53
CA ASN A 31 -9.64 -26.40 -4.78
C ASN A 31 -10.47 -26.15 -3.50
N THR A 32 -10.06 -26.70 -2.36
CA THR A 32 -10.74 -26.49 -1.07
C THR A 32 -10.55 -25.06 -0.60
N VAL A 33 -9.30 -24.57 -0.59
CA VAL A 33 -8.98 -23.18 -0.24
C VAL A 33 -9.73 -22.23 -1.17
N ARG A 34 -9.69 -22.47 -2.48
CA ARG A 34 -10.38 -21.63 -3.47
C ARG A 34 -11.87 -21.49 -3.16
N LYS A 35 -12.55 -22.61 -2.84
CA LYS A 35 -13.97 -22.59 -2.46
C LYS A 35 -14.23 -21.79 -1.18
N VAL A 36 -13.38 -21.95 -0.16
CA VAL A 36 -13.49 -21.18 1.09
C VAL A 36 -13.28 -19.68 0.83
N LEU A 37 -12.22 -19.30 0.11
CA LEU A 37 -11.94 -17.92 -0.24
C LEU A 37 -13.10 -17.30 -1.04
N GLN A 38 -13.61 -17.99 -2.05
CA GLN A 38 -14.74 -17.49 -2.85
C GLN A 38 -16.00 -17.26 -2.00
N ARG A 39 -16.37 -18.24 -1.16
CA ARG A 39 -17.54 -18.15 -0.27
C ARG A 39 -17.38 -16.99 0.71
N ASP A 40 -16.25 -16.91 1.40
CA ASP A 40 -16.07 -15.96 2.49
C ASP A 40 -15.84 -14.54 1.96
N LEU A 41 -15.10 -14.38 0.87
CA LEU A 41 -14.96 -13.08 0.21
C LEU A 41 -16.31 -12.58 -0.31
N GLN A 42 -17.15 -13.43 -0.91
CA GLN A 42 -18.50 -13.04 -1.31
C GLN A 42 -19.34 -12.60 -0.10
N GLY A 43 -19.30 -13.35 1.00
CA GLY A 43 -19.98 -13.00 2.25
C GLY A 43 -19.53 -11.64 2.81
N HIS A 44 -18.22 -11.40 2.84
CA HIS A 44 -17.62 -10.11 3.21
C HIS A 44 -17.96 -8.99 2.23
N TYR A 45 -18.13 -9.30 0.95
CA TYR A 45 -18.52 -8.32 -0.06
C TYR A 45 -19.97 -7.86 0.09
N CYS A 46 -20.84 -8.67 0.69
CA CYS A 46 -22.20 -8.27 1.08
C CYS A 46 -22.25 -7.44 2.38
N GLN A 47 -21.15 -7.36 3.14
CA GLN A 47 -21.06 -6.59 4.38
C GLN A 47 -20.40 -5.23 4.17
N ASN A 48 -20.69 -4.29 5.07
CA ASN A 48 -20.03 -2.97 5.12
C ASN A 48 -18.67 -3.09 5.81
N LEU A 49 -17.67 -3.62 5.10
CA LEU A 49 -16.28 -3.64 5.57
C LEU A 49 -15.66 -2.24 5.51
N SER A 50 -14.73 -1.99 6.42
CA SER A 50 -13.88 -0.81 6.38
C SER A 50 -12.79 -0.91 5.30
N LYS A 51 -12.16 0.23 5.00
CA LYS A 51 -10.99 0.28 4.10
C LYS A 51 -9.85 -0.61 4.58
N LEU A 52 -9.61 -0.67 5.90
CA LEU A 52 -8.54 -1.51 6.45
C LEU A 52 -8.82 -3.00 6.24
N GLN A 53 -10.04 -3.44 6.55
CA GLN A 53 -10.45 -4.81 6.35
C GLN A 53 -10.42 -5.20 4.87
N LEU A 54 -10.79 -4.29 3.97
CA LEU A 54 -10.66 -4.50 2.53
C LEU A 54 -9.20 -4.67 2.09
N VAL A 55 -8.27 -3.91 2.68
CA VAL A 55 -6.83 -4.08 2.42
C VAL A 55 -6.32 -5.43 2.92
N PHE A 56 -6.82 -5.93 4.05
CA PHE A 56 -6.51 -7.30 4.51
C PHE A 56 -6.94 -8.36 3.49
N LEU A 57 -8.08 -8.16 2.82
CA LEU A 57 -8.58 -9.08 1.80
C LEU A 57 -7.90 -8.96 0.44
N LEU A 58 -7.11 -7.91 0.20
CA LEU A 58 -6.57 -7.62 -1.12
C LEU A 58 -5.66 -8.73 -1.69
N PRO A 59 -4.72 -9.31 -0.92
CA PRO A 59 -3.95 -10.47 -1.40
C PRO A 59 -4.84 -11.67 -1.73
N CYS A 60 -5.97 -11.85 -1.03
CA CYS A 60 -6.92 -12.93 -1.32
C CYS A 60 -7.64 -12.72 -2.66
N ILE A 61 -8.02 -11.47 -2.94
CA ILE A 61 -8.66 -11.09 -4.22
C ILE A 61 -7.68 -11.26 -5.38
N ASN A 62 -6.44 -10.80 -5.21
CA ASN A 62 -5.37 -10.95 -6.20
C ASN A 62 -4.98 -12.43 -6.40
N TYR A 63 -5.02 -13.24 -5.34
CA TYR A 63 -4.78 -14.68 -5.43
C TYR A 63 -5.89 -15.37 -6.25
N LEU A 64 -7.16 -15.00 -6.03
CA LEU A 64 -8.25 -15.55 -6.82
C LEU A 64 -8.22 -15.09 -8.29
N SER A 65 -7.79 -13.85 -8.57
CA SER A 65 -7.69 -13.39 -9.97
C SER A 65 -6.63 -14.14 -10.77
N PHE A 66 -5.63 -14.73 -10.10
CA PHE A 66 -4.71 -15.68 -10.72
C PHE A 66 -5.40 -16.97 -11.19
N LEU A 67 -6.42 -17.44 -10.46
CA LEU A 67 -7.06 -18.73 -10.68
C LEU A 67 -8.34 -18.66 -11.51
N VAL A 68 -8.95 -17.47 -11.64
CA VAL A 68 -10.28 -17.28 -12.25
C VAL A 68 -10.26 -16.08 -13.20
N LYS A 69 -10.57 -16.32 -14.48
CA LYS A 69 -10.46 -15.33 -15.56
C LYS A 69 -11.45 -14.16 -15.47
N ASP A 70 -12.54 -14.29 -14.71
CA ASP A 70 -13.57 -13.25 -14.54
C ASP A 70 -14.08 -13.22 -13.08
N ASN A 71 -13.26 -12.69 -12.17
CA ASN A 71 -13.66 -12.51 -10.78
C ASN A 71 -14.34 -11.15 -10.58
N SER A 72 -15.66 -11.15 -10.40
CA SER A 72 -16.44 -9.91 -10.12
C SER A 72 -15.99 -9.16 -8.87
N LEU A 73 -15.37 -9.87 -7.91
CA LEU A 73 -14.80 -9.25 -6.70
C LEU A 73 -13.59 -8.37 -7.05
N THR A 74 -12.79 -8.80 -8.01
CA THR A 74 -11.61 -8.05 -8.48
C THR A 74 -12.04 -6.77 -9.18
N SER A 75 -12.99 -6.81 -10.11
CA SER A 75 -13.42 -5.61 -10.83
C SER A 75 -14.18 -4.60 -9.93
N SER A 76 -14.90 -5.09 -8.91
CA SER A 76 -15.65 -4.23 -7.98
C SER A 76 -14.83 -3.65 -6.83
N PHE A 77 -13.64 -4.19 -6.54
CA PHE A 77 -12.81 -3.79 -5.41
C PHE A 77 -12.52 -2.27 -5.36
N PRO A 78 -12.11 -1.58 -6.45
CA PRO A 78 -11.81 -0.15 -6.38
C PRO A 78 -12.99 0.70 -5.95
N ASN A 79 -14.20 0.39 -6.45
CA ASN A 79 -15.42 1.08 -6.07
C ASN A 79 -15.75 0.80 -4.60
N LYS A 80 -15.71 -0.47 -4.19
CA LYS A 80 -15.99 -0.84 -2.81
C LYS A 80 -15.03 -0.18 -1.81
N PHE A 81 -13.74 -0.14 -2.14
CA PHE A 81 -12.73 0.54 -1.31
C PHE A 81 -13.01 2.05 -1.22
N ARG A 82 -13.32 2.71 -2.34
CA ARG A 82 -13.65 4.14 -2.35
C ARG A 82 -14.86 4.46 -1.47
N ASP A 83 -15.89 3.65 -1.55
CA ASP A 83 -17.18 3.90 -0.91
C ASP A 83 -17.22 3.43 0.57
N SER A 84 -16.19 2.70 1.02
CA SER A 84 -16.06 2.22 2.40
C SER A 84 -15.50 3.26 3.38
N ASN A 85 -15.83 3.09 4.66
CA ASN A 85 -15.38 3.98 5.73
C ASN A 85 -13.96 3.66 6.21
N THR A 86 -13.30 4.66 6.78
CA THR A 86 -11.99 4.55 7.47
C THR A 86 -12.13 4.30 8.97
N SER A 87 -13.37 4.20 9.48
CA SER A 87 -13.62 3.94 10.89
C SER A 87 -13.40 2.47 11.19
N ASP A 88 -12.21 2.21 11.75
CA ASP A 88 -11.79 0.90 12.22
C ASP A 88 -11.56 0.92 13.72
N GLY A 89 -11.75 -0.23 14.37
CA GLY A 89 -11.26 -0.44 15.73
C GLY A 89 -9.73 -0.36 15.78
N LYS A 90 -9.17 -0.23 16.99
CA LYS A 90 -7.72 -0.35 17.16
C LYS A 90 -7.29 -1.78 16.81
N TYR A 91 -6.32 -1.90 15.91
CA TYR A 91 -5.66 -3.16 15.61
C TYR A 91 -4.24 -3.10 16.13
N ASP A 92 -3.83 -4.14 16.86
CA ASP A 92 -2.45 -4.27 17.32
C ASP A 92 -1.52 -4.56 16.13
N ASP A 93 -0.31 -4.02 16.19
CA ASP A 93 0.76 -4.25 15.21
C ASP A 93 0.36 -3.94 13.76
N LEU A 94 -0.41 -2.86 13.57
CA LEU A 94 -0.97 -2.50 12.27
C LEU A 94 0.10 -2.26 11.19
N ASP A 95 1.24 -1.69 11.57
CA ASP A 95 2.37 -1.54 10.66
C ASP A 95 2.94 -2.87 10.17
N LYS A 96 3.13 -3.85 11.08
CA LYS A 96 3.56 -5.20 10.73
C LYS A 96 2.54 -5.89 9.84
N LYS A 97 1.24 -5.66 10.07
CA LYS A 97 0.17 -6.18 9.20
C LYS A 97 0.25 -5.59 7.80
N PHE A 98 0.43 -4.28 7.66
CA PHE A 98 0.61 -3.65 6.34
C PHE A 98 1.85 -4.18 5.62
N ILE A 99 2.98 -4.31 6.31
CA ILE A 99 4.20 -4.88 5.73
C ILE A 99 3.95 -6.32 5.27
N SER A 100 3.31 -7.14 6.10
CA SER A 100 2.97 -8.53 5.77
C SER A 100 2.08 -8.63 4.52
N ILE A 101 1.11 -7.73 4.38
CA ILE A 101 0.22 -7.65 3.21
C ILE A 101 1.00 -7.27 1.95
N LEU A 102 1.83 -6.23 2.03
CA LEU A 102 2.66 -5.78 0.91
C LEU A 102 3.61 -6.87 0.46
N ASP A 103 4.34 -7.49 1.40
CA ASP A 103 5.29 -8.56 1.11
C ASP A 103 4.61 -9.76 0.45
N THR A 104 3.45 -10.17 0.97
CA THR A 104 2.65 -11.26 0.40
C THR A 104 2.15 -10.93 -1.01
N ASP A 105 1.67 -9.71 -1.23
CA ASP A 105 1.22 -9.26 -2.56
C ASP A 105 2.39 -9.18 -3.56
N PHE A 106 3.56 -8.73 -3.13
CA PHE A 106 4.76 -8.68 -3.96
C PHE A 106 5.24 -10.10 -4.34
N ALA A 107 5.21 -11.04 -3.38
CA ALA A 107 5.52 -12.44 -3.64
C ALA A 107 4.53 -13.07 -4.63
N LEU A 108 3.23 -12.79 -4.48
CA LEU A 108 2.19 -13.26 -5.39
C LEU A 108 2.39 -12.74 -6.82
N ARG A 109 2.76 -11.46 -6.97
CA ARG A 109 3.07 -10.87 -8.28
C ARG A 109 4.25 -11.56 -8.94
N LYS A 110 5.34 -11.77 -8.20
CA LYS A 110 6.53 -12.49 -8.69
C LYS A 110 6.18 -13.91 -9.15
N ALA A 111 5.40 -14.65 -8.36
CA ALA A 111 4.96 -16.00 -8.73
C ALA A 111 4.04 -16.04 -9.97
N GLY A 112 3.31 -14.95 -10.22
CA GLY A 112 2.39 -14.85 -11.34
C GLY A 112 2.96 -14.28 -12.64
N ASN A 113 4.24 -13.91 -12.71
CA ASN A 113 4.86 -13.34 -13.91
C ASN A 113 5.26 -14.39 -14.96
N ASP A 114 5.03 -15.68 -14.70
CA ASP A 114 5.15 -16.74 -15.71
C ASP A 114 3.96 -16.69 -16.68
N ALA A 115 4.10 -15.85 -17.72
CA ALA A 115 3.49 -15.84 -19.05
C ALA A 115 1.96 -16.04 -19.27
N ALA A 116 1.14 -16.31 -18.24
CA ALA A 116 -0.26 -16.67 -18.40
C ALA A 116 -1.25 -15.99 -17.42
N ALA A 117 -0.78 -15.09 -16.54
CA ALA A 117 -1.66 -14.50 -15.53
C ALA A 117 -2.63 -13.46 -16.13
N HIS A 118 -3.92 -13.68 -15.90
CA HIS A 118 -5.00 -12.80 -16.33
C HIS A 118 -4.92 -11.40 -15.65
N LEU A 119 -4.92 -10.37 -16.49
CA LEU A 119 -4.44 -8.99 -16.27
C LEU A 119 -5.42 -8.07 -15.53
N GLN A 120 -5.96 -8.50 -14.38
CA GLN A 120 -6.60 -7.56 -13.45
C GLN A 120 -6.11 -7.84 -12.03
N ARG A 121 -5.05 -7.14 -11.63
CA ARG A 121 -4.51 -7.15 -10.26
C ARG A 121 -4.49 -5.75 -9.72
N HIS A 122 -4.71 -5.65 -8.41
CA HIS A 122 -4.63 -4.40 -7.67
C HIS A 122 -3.29 -4.29 -6.99
N ASN A 123 -2.60 -3.17 -7.19
CA ASN A 123 -1.33 -2.89 -6.53
C ASN A 123 -1.59 -2.55 -5.06
N ALA A 124 -1.24 -3.44 -4.14
CA ALA A 124 -1.50 -3.27 -2.71
C ALA A 124 -0.88 -1.98 -2.13
N GLU A 125 0.31 -1.60 -2.61
CA GLU A 125 1.03 -0.37 -2.26
C GLU A 125 0.16 0.88 -2.42
N ARG A 126 -0.69 0.94 -3.45
CA ARG A 126 -1.60 2.06 -3.69
C ARG A 126 -2.62 2.22 -2.56
N TYR A 127 -3.22 1.11 -2.13
CA TYR A 127 -4.30 1.12 -1.14
C TYR A 127 -3.74 1.31 0.27
N VAL A 128 -2.58 0.72 0.55
CA VAL A 128 -1.86 0.93 1.81
C VAL A 128 -1.46 2.40 1.97
N ILE A 129 -0.86 3.03 0.95
CA ILE A 129 -0.52 4.46 1.02
C ILE A 129 -1.73 5.34 1.29
N GLN A 130 -2.87 5.05 0.65
CA GLN A 130 -4.11 5.78 0.91
C GLN A 130 -4.59 5.63 2.36
N LEU A 131 -4.41 4.46 2.97
CA LEU A 131 -4.76 4.24 4.37
C LEU A 131 -3.80 4.95 5.32
N LEU A 132 -2.50 4.96 5.04
CA LEU A 132 -1.48 5.54 5.92
C LEU A 132 -1.71 7.02 6.24
N GLN A 133 -2.49 7.75 5.42
CA GLN A 133 -2.92 9.11 5.73
C GLN A 133 -3.71 9.22 7.05
N HIS A 134 -4.34 8.12 7.46
CA HIS A 134 -5.12 8.02 8.70
C HIS A 134 -4.35 7.31 9.84
N TYR A 135 -3.15 6.81 9.56
CA TYR A 135 -2.32 6.01 10.48
C TYR A 135 -0.88 6.56 10.53
N PRO A 136 -0.69 7.78 11.06
CA PRO A 136 0.61 8.45 11.02
C PRO A 136 1.67 7.78 11.90
N GLU A 137 1.29 7.08 12.96
CA GLU A 137 2.25 6.38 13.84
C GLU A 137 2.85 5.15 13.15
N GLU A 138 2.05 4.47 12.34
CA GLU A 138 2.40 3.27 11.58
C GLU A 138 3.12 3.58 10.27
N SER A 139 2.92 4.78 9.74
CA SER A 139 3.39 5.18 8.41
C SER A 139 4.90 5.07 8.23
N GLN A 140 5.70 5.36 9.27
CA GLN A 140 7.15 5.42 9.15
C GLN A 140 7.79 4.05 8.85
N SER A 141 7.39 3.00 9.55
CA SER A 141 7.93 1.65 9.32
C SER A 141 7.47 1.07 7.99
N VAL A 142 6.21 1.33 7.59
CA VAL A 142 5.68 0.92 6.28
C VAL A 142 6.38 1.65 5.13
N LEU A 143 6.60 2.96 5.25
CA LEU A 143 7.36 3.72 4.25
C LEU A 143 8.80 3.21 4.15
N LYS A 144 9.47 2.94 5.27
CA LYS A 144 10.82 2.36 5.29
C LYS A 144 10.87 1.00 4.56
N PHE A 145 9.85 0.15 4.73
CA PHE A 145 9.74 -1.09 3.99
C PHE A 145 9.59 -0.84 2.48
N LEU A 146 8.71 0.10 2.08
CA LEU A 146 8.52 0.47 0.67
C LEU A 146 9.80 1.05 0.06
N PHE A 147 10.62 1.77 0.82
CA PHE A 147 11.88 2.34 0.33
C PHE A 147 12.84 1.27 -0.18
N ALA A 148 12.86 0.10 0.45
CA ALA A 148 13.72 -1.00 0.05
C ALA A 148 13.28 -1.70 -1.25
N GLN A 149 12.11 -1.36 -1.79
CA GLN A 149 11.52 -2.05 -2.94
C GLN A 149 12.09 -1.58 -4.28
N SER A 150 11.70 -2.29 -5.35
CA SER A 150 12.17 -2.07 -6.72
C SER A 150 11.57 -0.82 -7.37
N GLU A 151 12.19 -0.39 -8.47
CA GLU A 151 11.68 0.65 -9.36
C GLU A 151 10.23 0.39 -9.80
N GLU A 152 9.86 -0.85 -10.12
CA GLU A 152 8.48 -1.21 -10.51
C GLU A 152 7.45 -0.83 -9.44
N ILE A 153 7.73 -1.14 -8.17
CA ILE A 153 6.83 -0.81 -7.06
C ILE A 153 6.70 0.72 -6.92
N TRP A 154 7.81 1.45 -7.04
CA TRP A 154 7.78 2.90 -6.97
C TRP A 154 7.09 3.55 -8.17
N ASN A 155 7.26 3.01 -9.37
CA ASN A 155 6.52 3.43 -10.55
C ASN A 155 5.02 3.27 -10.34
N ASN A 156 4.57 2.17 -9.76
CA ASN A 156 3.16 1.98 -9.40
C ASN A 156 2.69 3.06 -8.39
N ILE A 157 3.46 3.31 -7.34
CA ILE A 157 3.12 4.34 -6.35
C ILE A 157 2.96 5.70 -7.03
N CYS A 158 3.96 6.13 -7.83
CA CYS A 158 3.97 7.44 -8.46
C CYS A 158 2.88 7.62 -9.53
N GLN A 159 2.62 6.60 -10.36
CA GLN A 159 1.62 6.65 -11.42
C GLN A 159 0.18 6.75 -10.90
N PHE A 160 -0.15 6.00 -9.85
CA PHE A 160 -1.52 5.97 -9.31
C PHE A 160 -1.86 7.14 -8.39
N ASP A 161 -0.84 7.76 -7.83
CA ASP A 161 -0.98 8.79 -6.82
C ASP A 161 -0.92 10.22 -7.39
N ASN A 162 -0.49 10.37 -8.65
CA ASN A 162 0.00 11.65 -9.18
C ASN A 162 0.98 12.34 -8.20
N GLY A 163 1.67 11.58 -7.36
CA GLY A 163 2.67 12.06 -6.38
C GLY A 163 2.13 12.74 -5.11
N ASP A 164 0.82 12.95 -4.94
CA ASP A 164 0.32 13.79 -3.84
C ASP A 164 0.04 13.04 -2.54
N LYS A 165 -0.60 11.86 -2.54
CA LYS A 165 -0.97 11.18 -1.28
C LYS A 165 0.23 10.56 -0.59
N CYS A 166 1.13 9.92 -1.34
CA CYS A 166 2.40 9.41 -0.86
C CYS A 166 3.22 10.57 -0.29
N TRP A 167 3.29 11.70 -0.99
CA TRP A 167 3.95 12.90 -0.48
C TRP A 167 3.29 13.40 0.82
N GLN A 168 1.97 13.41 0.92
CA GLN A 168 1.26 13.79 2.14
C GLN A 168 1.58 12.86 3.32
N VAL A 169 1.58 11.54 3.10
CA VAL A 169 1.98 10.56 4.13
C VAL A 169 3.42 10.85 4.58
N MET A 170 4.34 11.06 3.64
CA MET A 170 5.73 11.41 3.96
C MET A 170 5.86 12.73 4.70
N CYS A 171 5.09 13.76 4.33
CA CYS A 171 5.07 15.04 5.03
C CYS A 171 4.65 14.90 6.49
N VAL A 172 3.63 14.08 6.76
CA VAL A 172 3.16 13.82 8.13
C VAL A 172 4.17 12.96 8.92
N SER A 173 4.79 11.99 8.25
CA SER A 173 5.74 11.03 8.85
C SER A 173 7.08 11.68 9.17
N PHE A 174 7.66 12.37 8.19
CA PHE A 174 9.03 12.90 8.27
C PHE A 174 9.05 14.31 8.83
N ARG A 175 7.98 15.09 8.63
CA ARG A 175 7.90 16.48 9.09
C ARG A 175 9.15 17.25 8.66
N ASN A 176 9.92 17.75 9.62
CA ASN A 176 11.17 18.49 9.46
C ASN A 176 12.45 17.63 9.62
N ASP A 177 12.34 16.30 9.67
CA ASP A 177 13.50 15.40 9.63
C ASP A 177 14.08 15.33 8.21
N PHE A 178 14.90 16.35 7.88
CA PHE A 178 15.55 16.45 6.57
C PHE A 178 16.58 15.35 6.32
N SER A 179 17.08 14.67 7.36
CA SER A 179 17.95 13.50 7.21
C SER A 179 17.15 12.33 6.62
N THR A 180 15.92 12.11 7.10
CA THR A 180 15.03 11.09 6.51
C THR A 180 14.58 11.48 5.10
N TRP A 181 14.24 12.75 4.85
CA TRP A 181 13.94 13.23 3.49
C TRP A 181 15.11 13.01 2.52
N ASN A 182 16.35 13.30 2.93
CA ASN A 182 17.54 13.07 2.12
C ASN A 182 17.68 11.60 1.72
N LYS A 183 17.59 10.68 2.69
CA LYS A 183 17.68 9.24 2.43
C LYS A 183 16.59 8.77 1.47
N PHE A 184 15.39 9.34 1.59
CA PHE A 184 14.29 9.02 0.71
C PHE A 184 14.54 9.47 -0.73
N ILE A 185 14.92 10.74 -0.91
CA ILE A 185 15.18 11.31 -2.23
C ILE A 185 16.35 10.59 -2.91
N GLU A 186 17.45 10.34 -2.18
CA GLU A 186 18.59 9.55 -2.66
C GLU A 186 18.15 8.15 -3.12
N ARG A 187 17.25 7.50 -2.38
CA ARG A 187 16.72 6.19 -2.78
C ARG A 187 15.90 6.26 -4.07
N LEU A 188 14.99 7.23 -4.19
CA LEU A 188 14.19 7.41 -5.41
C LEU A 188 15.05 7.70 -6.65
N GLN A 189 16.19 8.37 -6.48
CA GLN A 189 17.15 8.62 -7.55
C GLN A 189 17.88 7.34 -7.95
N ILE A 190 18.31 6.54 -6.99
CA ILE A 190 18.94 5.23 -7.25
C ILE A 190 18.00 4.31 -8.03
N VAL A 191 16.70 4.34 -7.73
CA VAL A 191 15.68 3.58 -8.47
C VAL A 191 15.09 4.35 -9.67
N LYS A 192 15.75 5.43 -10.10
CA LYS A 192 15.46 6.18 -11.35
C LYS A 192 14.06 6.78 -11.48
N ILE A 193 13.34 6.94 -10.37
CA ILE A 193 11.96 7.45 -10.38
C ILE A 193 11.86 8.90 -10.85
N PHE A 194 12.90 9.71 -10.63
CA PHE A 194 12.94 11.09 -11.09
C PHE A 194 13.44 11.28 -12.52
N GLU A 195 13.73 10.21 -13.27
CA GLU A 195 13.93 10.31 -14.72
C GLU A 195 12.62 10.69 -15.45
N ASP A 196 11.46 10.39 -14.85
CA ASP A 196 10.18 10.95 -15.28
C ASP A 196 10.03 12.39 -14.77
N ASP A 197 10.16 13.34 -15.69
CA ASP A 197 10.05 14.77 -15.41
C ASP A 197 8.71 15.16 -14.78
N LYS A 198 7.60 14.49 -15.13
CA LYS A 198 6.29 14.79 -14.55
C LYS A 198 6.25 14.38 -13.08
N VAL A 199 6.83 13.22 -12.75
CA VAL A 199 6.94 12.73 -11.36
C VAL A 199 7.86 13.65 -10.57
N ARG A 200 9.04 13.97 -11.11
CA ARG A 200 10.02 14.88 -10.49
C ARG A 200 9.43 16.26 -10.21
N VAL A 201 8.84 16.91 -11.21
CA VAL A 201 8.25 18.24 -11.07
C VAL A 201 7.10 18.24 -10.06
N THR A 202 6.21 17.26 -10.12
CA THR A 202 5.09 17.17 -9.17
C THR A 202 5.58 16.98 -7.74
N PHE A 203 6.53 16.06 -7.54
CA PHE A 203 7.11 15.79 -6.22
C PHE A 203 7.77 17.02 -5.60
N PHE A 204 8.65 17.70 -6.34
CA PHE A 204 9.36 18.89 -5.82
C PHE A 204 8.44 20.11 -5.67
N LYS A 205 7.42 20.25 -6.52
CA LYS A 205 6.42 21.31 -6.40
C LYS A 205 5.73 21.29 -5.04
N ASN A 206 5.52 20.12 -4.44
CA ASN A 206 4.82 19.98 -3.17
C ASN A 206 5.56 20.62 -1.97
N PHE A 207 6.89 20.72 -1.99
CA PHE A 207 7.63 21.49 -0.99
C PHE A 207 7.29 22.98 -1.02
N ASN A 208 6.92 23.50 -2.21
CA ASN A 208 6.61 24.91 -2.42
C ASN A 208 5.12 25.23 -2.32
N VAL A 209 4.21 24.30 -2.60
CA VAL A 209 2.76 24.61 -2.64
C VAL A 209 1.99 24.10 -1.43
N ASN A 210 2.55 23.16 -0.65
CA ASN A 210 1.86 22.62 0.49
C ASN A 210 1.99 23.53 1.71
N SER A 211 0.89 24.18 2.10
CA SER A 211 0.84 25.11 3.22
C SER A 211 1.19 24.48 4.57
N THR A 212 0.85 23.20 4.77
CA THR A 212 1.18 22.48 6.02
C THR A 212 2.68 22.30 6.15
N PHE A 213 3.37 21.91 5.07
CA PHE A 213 4.83 21.79 5.07
C PHE A 213 5.52 23.15 5.19
N GLN A 214 5.02 24.18 4.50
CA GLN A 214 5.53 25.55 4.66
C GLN A 214 5.49 25.99 6.13
N GLN A 215 4.35 25.80 6.80
CA GLN A 215 4.22 26.10 8.22
C GLN A 215 5.22 25.32 9.07
N LEU A 216 5.42 24.03 8.79
CA LEU A 216 6.38 23.18 9.50
C LEU A 216 7.82 23.71 9.39
N VAL A 217 8.24 24.21 8.21
CA VAL A 217 9.61 24.69 8.01
C VAL A 217 9.82 26.14 8.43
N THR A 218 8.76 26.96 8.46
CA THR A 218 8.83 28.37 8.93
C THR A 218 8.53 28.54 10.41
N THR A 219 8.37 27.45 11.17
CA THR A 219 8.04 27.52 12.60
C THR A 219 9.17 28.17 13.44
N SER A 220 10.43 28.10 12.97
CA SER A 220 11.57 28.79 13.59
C SER A 220 12.67 29.14 12.57
N PRO A 221 13.53 30.13 12.86
CA PRO A 221 14.68 30.43 12.01
C PRO A 221 15.61 29.24 11.80
N GLU A 222 15.84 28.42 12.83
CA GLU A 222 16.69 27.22 12.74
C GLU A 222 16.13 26.19 11.74
N GLN A 223 14.82 25.91 11.82
CA GLN A 223 14.16 25.00 10.87
C GLN A 223 14.20 25.52 9.44
N LEU A 224 14.08 26.84 9.27
CA LEU A 224 14.20 27.48 7.96
C LEU A 224 15.62 27.34 7.39
N PHE A 225 16.66 27.54 8.21
CA PHE A 225 18.04 27.31 7.79
C PHE A 225 18.31 25.85 7.46
N ASN A 226 17.80 24.92 8.27
CA ASN A 226 17.91 23.49 7.99
C ASN A 226 17.21 23.11 6.67
N PHE A 227 16.06 23.72 6.38
CA PHE A 227 15.37 23.55 5.10
C PHE A 227 16.19 24.11 3.92
N PHE A 228 16.79 25.31 4.06
CA PHE A 228 17.65 25.85 3.00
C PHE A 228 18.88 24.97 2.74
N ALA A 229 19.52 24.46 3.79
CA ALA A 229 20.63 23.52 3.66
C ALA A 229 20.18 22.22 2.95
N PHE A 230 19.00 21.71 3.30
CA PHE A 230 18.37 20.58 2.62
C PHE A 230 18.15 20.86 1.12
N VAL A 231 17.48 21.96 0.77
CA VAL A 231 17.23 22.33 -0.64
C VAL A 231 18.52 22.52 -1.42
N GLN A 232 19.53 23.18 -0.85
CA GLN A 232 20.84 23.34 -1.48
C GLN A 232 21.49 21.99 -1.81
N LYS A 233 21.35 21.00 -0.92
CA LYS A 233 21.84 19.64 -1.18
C LYS A 233 21.08 18.97 -2.34
N GLN A 234 19.78 19.25 -2.49
CA GLN A 234 18.97 18.70 -3.58
C GLN A 234 19.19 19.42 -4.92
N CYS A 235 19.51 20.72 -4.91
CA CYS A 235 19.77 21.52 -6.12
C CYS A 235 21.16 21.29 -6.75
N ILE A 236 22.02 20.46 -6.15
CA ILE A 236 23.25 19.96 -6.78
C ILE A 236 22.96 18.72 -7.66
N MET A 237 21.68 18.39 -7.85
CA MET A 237 21.19 17.35 -8.75
C MET A 237 20.43 17.93 -9.94
#